data_AF-A0AAW6JVP7-F1
#
_entry.id   AF-A0AAW6JVP7-F1
#
_cell.length_a   1.000
_cell.length_b   1.000
_cell.length_c   1.000
_cell.angle_alpha   90.00
_cell.angle_beta   90.00
_cell.angle_gamma   90.00
#
_symmetry.space_group_name_H-M   'P 1'
#
loop_
_entity.id
_entity.type
_entity.pdbx_description
1 polymer ?
#
loop_
_entity_poly.entity_id
_entity_poly.type
_entity_poly.pdbx_seq_one_letter_code
_entity_poly.pdbx_strand_id
1 'polypeptide(L)' 'MQELTIEELLTIAQSQISESQQELHFQLLEKNQNNQLSESDRLLLKSLRVSADYLMLKKAYAYALLKWQEFYLPDFEQLV' A
#
# COMPACT_ATOMS: atom_id res chain seq x y z
N MET A 1 -11.93 -1.07 21.31
CA MET A 1 -11.41 -1.07 19.94
C MET A 1 -12.17 -2.14 19.20
N GLN A 2 -12.76 -1.88 18.02
CA GLN A 2 -13.44 -2.94 17.26
C GLN A 2 -12.44 -4.08 17.04
N GLU A 3 -12.78 -5.26 17.55
CA GLU A 3 -11.95 -6.46 17.43
C GLU A 3 -12.13 -7.00 16.00
N LEU A 4 -11.25 -6.56 15.10
CA LEU A 4 -11.14 -7.20 13.79
C LEU A 4 -10.71 -8.65 14.00
N THR A 5 -11.32 -9.57 13.26
CA THR A 5 -10.91 -10.98 13.27
C THR A 5 -9.53 -11.14 12.63
N ILE A 6 -8.87 -12.27 12.89
CA ILE A 6 -7.59 -12.63 12.25
C ILE A 6 -7.73 -12.58 10.72
N GLU A 7 -8.85 -13.03 10.16
CA GLU A 7 -9.13 -13.05 8.72
C GLU A 7 -9.23 -11.63 8.13
N GLU A 8 -9.88 -10.71 8.85
CA GLU A 8 -9.98 -9.31 8.46
C GLU A 8 -8.63 -8.61 8.54
N LEU A 9 -7.84 -8.89 9.59
CA LEU A 9 -6.49 -8.38 9.74
C LEU A 9 -5.56 -8.89 8.62
N LEU A 10 -5.64 -10.17 8.26
CA LEU A 10 -4.89 -10.74 7.14
C LEU A 10 -5.28 -10.11 5.81
N THR A 11 -6.59 -9.90 5.58
CA THR A 11 -7.08 -9.23 4.37
C THR A 11 -6.49 -7.82 4.23
N ILE A 12 -6.43 -7.07 5.34
CA ILE A 12 -5.79 -5.74 5.35
C ILE A 12 -4.27 -5.88 5.17
N ALA A 13 -3.61 -6.79 5.88
CA ALA A 13 -2.16 -6.98 5.85
C ALA A 13 -1.63 -7.42 4.48
N GLN A 14 -2.44 -8.15 3.71
CA GLN A 14 -2.11 -8.65 2.37
C GLN A 14 -2.65 -7.78 1.25
N SER A 15 -3.43 -6.73 1.56
CA SER A 15 -3.95 -5.80 0.56
C SER A 15 -2.85 -5.20 -0.32
N GLN A 16 -3.18 -4.99 -1.59
CA GLN A 16 -2.27 -4.47 -2.60
C GLN A 16 -2.88 -3.26 -3.31
N ILE A 17 -2.00 -2.38 -3.81
CA ILE A 17 -2.37 -1.31 -4.73
C ILE A 17 -2.78 -1.97 -6.05
N SER A 18 -3.88 -1.53 -6.67
CA SER A 18 -4.33 -2.13 -7.94
C SER A 18 -3.28 -1.97 -9.04
N GLU A 19 -3.19 -2.93 -9.94
CA GLU A 19 -2.25 -2.89 -11.08
C GLU A 19 -2.39 -1.58 -11.87
N SER A 20 -3.63 -1.14 -12.13
CA SER A 20 -3.91 0.13 -12.80
C SER A 20 -3.35 1.36 -12.09
N GLN A 21 -3.35 1.37 -10.75
CA GLN A 21 -2.76 2.46 -9.96
C GLN A 21 -1.22 2.41 -10.00
N GLN A 22 -0.64 1.21 -10.02
CA GLN A 22 0.80 1.03 -10.16
C GLN A 22 1.29 1.48 -11.55
N GLU A 23 0.61 1.04 -12.61
CA GLU A 23 0.90 1.45 -13.99
C GLU A 23 0.81 2.97 -14.16
N LEU A 24 -0.25 3.58 -13.66
CA LEU A 24 -0.43 5.03 -13.68
C LEU A 24 0.71 5.74 -12.92
N HIS A 25 1.10 5.22 -11.76
CA HIS A 25 2.22 5.77 -10.99
C HIS A 25 3.52 5.70 -11.80
N PHE A 26 3.82 4.57 -12.45
CA PHE A 26 5.02 4.43 -13.30
C PHE A 26 5.01 5.39 -14.49
N GLN A 27 3.87 5.53 -15.18
CA GLN A 27 3.72 6.49 -16.28
C GLN A 27 3.96 7.93 -15.83
N LEU A 28 3.47 8.31 -14.65
CA LEU A 28 3.68 9.64 -14.09
C LEU A 28 5.15 9.87 -13.69
N LEU A 29 5.82 8.85 -13.15
CA LEU A 29 7.26 8.93 -12.86
C LEU A 29 8.09 9.08 -14.14
N GLU A 30 7.76 8.36 -15.21
CA GLU A 30 8.42 8.48 -16.51
C GLU A 30 8.22 9.90 -17.10
N LYS A 31 6.98 10.40 -17.09
CA LYS A 31 6.69 11.80 -17.49
C LYS A 31 7.49 12.81 -16.66
N ASN A 32 7.64 12.58 -15.36
CA ASN A 32 8.42 13.44 -14.48
C ASN A 32 9.90 13.45 -14.86
N GLN A 33 10.49 12.29 -15.15
CA GLN A 33 11.88 12.17 -15.62
C GLN A 33 12.10 12.93 -16.93
N ASN A 34 11.10 12.92 -17.82
CA ASN A 34 11.13 13.63 -19.09
C ASN A 34 10.76 15.13 -18.99
N ASN A 35 10.53 15.67 -17.79
CA ASN A 35 10.04 17.04 -17.56
C ASN A 35 8.70 17.36 -18.27
N GLN A 36 7.88 16.35 -18.50
CA GLN A 36 6.58 16.44 -19.19
C GLN A 36 5.39 16.44 -18.21
N LEU A 37 5.66 16.61 -16.92
CA LEU A 37 4.65 16.53 -15.88
C LEU A 37 3.82 17.82 -15.80
N SER A 38 2.52 17.72 -16.09
CA SER A 38 1.57 18.82 -15.89
C SER A 38 1.26 19.05 -14.41
N GLU A 39 0.67 20.19 -14.07
CA GLU A 39 0.22 20.44 -12.69
C GLU A 39 -0.87 19.45 -12.24
N SER A 40 -1.75 19.03 -13.14
CA SER A 40 -2.72 17.95 -12.88
C SER A 40 -2.03 16.62 -12.60
N ASP A 41 -0.98 16.28 -13.35
CA ASP A 41 -0.19 15.07 -13.13
C ASP A 41 0.53 15.11 -11.78
N ARG A 42 1.04 16.28 -11.35
CA ARG A 42 1.64 16.47 -10.02
C ARG A 42 0.65 16.20 -8.90
N LEU A 43 -0.56 16.73 -9.01
CA LEU A 43 -1.62 16.50 -8.02
C LEU A 43 -2.01 15.02 -7.94
N LEU A 44 -2.10 14.36 -9.10
CA LEU A 44 -2.39 12.93 -9.18
C LEU A 44 -1.25 12.07 -8.60
N LEU A 45 0.01 12.39 -8.91
CA LEU A 45 1.16 11.70 -8.33
C LEU A 45 1.21 11.85 -6.81
N LYS A 46 0.89 13.05 -6.29
CA LYS A 46 0.79 13.31 -4.86
C LYS A 46 -0.34 12.48 -4.21
N SER A 47 -1.50 12.36 -4.85
CA SER A 47 -2.63 11.60 -4.30
C SER A 47 -2.37 10.10 -4.30
N LEU A 48 -1.72 9.57 -5.34
CA LEU A 48 -1.26 8.19 -5.41
C LEU A 48 -0.28 7.87 -4.28
N ARG A 49 0.69 8.76 -4.03
CA ARG A 49 1.65 8.59 -2.93
C ARG A 49 0.97 8.54 -1.57
N VAL A 50 0.07 9.49 -1.28
CA VAL A 50 -0.67 9.52 0.00
C VAL A 50 -1.51 8.26 0.19
N SER A 51 -2.14 7.77 -0.88
CA SER A 51 -2.92 6.54 -0.84
C SER A 51 -2.05 5.31 -0.54
N ALA A 52 -0.87 5.24 -1.16
CA ALA A 52 0.11 4.19 -0.91
C ALA A 52 0.64 4.22 0.54
N ASP A 53 0.98 5.40 1.06
CA ASP A 53 1.46 5.58 2.43
C ASP A 53 0.39 5.14 3.44
N TYR A 54 -0.87 5.52 3.21
CA TYR A 54 -1.99 5.14 4.07
C TYR A 54 -2.22 3.62 4.06
N LEU A 55 -2.11 2.98 2.90
CA LEU A 55 -2.17 1.53 2.79
C LEU A 55 -1.03 0.86 3.56
N MET A 56 0.20 1.35 3.41
CA MET A 56 1.37 0.84 4.12
C MET A 56 1.18 0.91 5.64
N LEU A 57 0.68 2.04 6.15
CA LEU A 57 0.39 2.19 7.59
C LEU A 57 -0.67 1.21 8.08
N LYS A 58 -1.74 1.00 7.31
CA LYS A 58 -2.78 0.00 7.63
C LYS A 58 -2.21 -1.41 7.68
N LYS A 59 -1.39 -1.78 6.67
CA LYS A 59 -0.74 -3.09 6.61
C LYS A 59 0.17 -3.30 7.81
N ALA A 60 1.02 -2.32 8.12
CA ALA A 60 1.93 -2.38 9.27
C ALA A 60 1.16 -2.53 10.59
N TYR A 61 0.06 -1.79 10.76
CA TYR A 61 -0.79 -1.91 11.94
C TYR A 61 -1.46 -3.28 12.04
N ALA A 62 -1.97 -3.81 10.93
CA ALA A 62 -2.58 -5.14 10.90
C ALA A 62 -1.56 -6.25 11.25
N TYR A 63 -0.35 -6.18 10.69
CA TYR A 63 0.75 -7.09 11.05
C TYR A 63 1.15 -6.99 12.53
N ALA A 64 1.18 -5.78 13.10
CA ALA A 64 1.48 -5.59 14.51
C ALA A 64 0.42 -6.23 15.41
N LEU A 65 -0.87 -6.11 15.06
CA LEU A 65 -1.96 -6.75 15.79
C LEU A 65 -1.93 -8.28 15.67
N LEU A 66 -1.69 -8.82 14.47
CA LEU A 66 -1.54 -10.26 14.25
C LEU A 66 -0.39 -10.83 15.10
N LYS A 67 0.76 -10.13 15.14
CA LYS A 67 1.90 -10.53 15.97
C LYS A 67 1.58 -10.51 17.46
N TRP A 68 0.80 -9.53 17.93
CA TRP A 68 0.35 -9.49 19.33
C TRP A 68 -0.55 -10.70 19.63
N GLN A 69 -1.44 -11.07 18.72
CA GLN A 69 -2.32 -12.25 18.87
C GLN A 69 -1.59 -13.60 18.73
N GLU A 70 -0.25 -13.63 18.78
CA GLU A 70 0.60 -14.81 18.60
C GLU A 70 0.39 -15.52 17.25
N PHE A 71 -0.14 -14.81 16.25
CA PHE A 71 -0.29 -15.34 14.90
C PHE A 71 1.08 -15.48 14.22
N TYR A 72 1.35 -16.65 13.64
CA TYR A 72 2.58 -16.89 12.90
C TYR A 72 2.56 -16.11 11.58
N LEU A 73 3.41 -15.09 11.48
CA LEU A 73 3.58 -14.35 10.25
C LEU A 73 4.53 -15.09 9.31
N PRO A 74 4.18 -15.22 8.01
CA PRO A 74 5.11 -15.75 7.01
C PRO A 74 6.40 -14.93 7.00
N ASP A 75 7.53 -15.58 6.71
CA ASP A 75 8.80 -14.87 6.54
C ASP A 75 8.71 -13.92 5.33
N PHE A 76 9.55 -12.90 5.28
CA PHE A 76 9.53 -11.87 4.23
C PHE A 76 9.62 -12.47 2.82
N GLU A 77 10.38 -13.56 2.65
CA GLU A 77 10.51 -14.28 1.37
C GLU A 77 9.21 -14.97 0.91
N GLN A 78 8.22 -15.13 1.80
CA GLN A 78 6.93 -15.73 1.50
C GLN A 78 5.84 -14.69 1.21
N LEU A 79 6.17 -13.40 1.29
CA LEU A 79 5.26 -12.27 1.10
C LEU A 79 5.48 -11.51 -0.22
N VAL A 80 6.47 -11.93 -1.02
CA VAL A 80 6.84 -11.37 -2.34
C VAL A 80 6.32 -12.28 -3.45
#